data_AF-A0A965RRG3-F1
#
_entry.id   AF-A0A965RRG3-F1
#
_cell.length_a   1.000
_cell.length_b   1.000
_cell.length_c   1.000
_cell.angle_alpha   90.00
_cell.angle_beta   90.00
_cell.angle_gamma   90.00
#
_symmetry.space_group_name_H-M   'P 1'
#
loop_
_entity.id
_entity.type
_entity.pdbx_description
1 polymer ?
#
loop_
_entity_poly.entity_id
_entity_poly.type
_entity_poly.pdbx_seq_one_letter_code
_entity_poly.pdbx_strand_id
1 'polypeptide(L)'
;MKTLILLSIIWGLNLYSNRAFSNDEVSMVSAEFTKTKGEFQMTYNQVKKSLRDIENERAKAIREAKAQALKDQEGIKAFETYDILISSRYVDKDGKYLSSLEVSSKDHENLNGLFQSYLRTNPLVGRLSAGHARRYISWAIDRLKELNKYNADPSEKNNPDLEILARLTVEMKIGSVQLPI
;
A
#
# COMPACT_ATOMS: atom_id res chain seq x y z
N MET A 1 -23.51 15.56 6.67
CA MET A 1 -24.79 16.18 6.22
C MET A 1 -25.22 15.72 4.82
N LYS A 2 -24.34 15.51 3.84
CA LYS A 2 -24.74 15.14 2.46
C LYS A 2 -25.26 13.69 2.27
N THR A 3 -24.84 12.75 3.13
CA THR A 3 -25.32 11.35 3.14
C THR A 3 -26.77 11.19 3.63
N LEU A 4 -27.24 12.10 4.48
CA LEU A 4 -28.63 12.13 4.99
C LEU A 4 -29.63 12.58 3.91
N ILE A 5 -29.19 13.39 2.95
CA ILE A 5 -30.01 13.83 1.82
C ILE A 5 -30.28 12.66 0.85
N LEU A 6 -29.26 11.82 0.61
CA LEU A 6 -29.41 10.62 -0.23
C LEU A 6 -30.38 9.59 0.38
N LEU A 7 -30.34 9.40 1.69
CA LEU A 7 -31.26 8.51 2.41
C LEU A 7 -32.71 9.03 2.39
N SER A 8 -32.91 10.35 2.50
CA SER A 8 -34.26 10.94 2.46
C SER A 8 -34.90 10.88 1.06
N ILE A 9 -34.11 10.97 -0.01
CA ILE A 9 -34.58 10.74 -1.40
C ILE A 9 -34.99 9.27 -1.60
N ILE A 10 -34.22 8.32 -1.07
CA ILE A 10 -34.55 6.88 -1.12
C ILE A 10 -35.85 6.56 -0.36
N TRP A 11 -36.08 7.21 0.78
CA TRP A 11 -37.34 7.09 1.52
C TRP A 11 -38.51 7.74 0.76
N GLY A 12 -38.32 8.92 0.18
CA GLY A 12 -39.33 9.58 -0.65
C GLY A 12 -39.75 8.74 -1.86
N LEU A 13 -38.79 8.14 -2.58
CA LEU A 13 -39.04 7.31 -3.76
C LEU A 13 -39.71 5.97 -3.46
N ASN A 14 -39.60 5.45 -2.23
CA ASN A 14 -40.32 4.24 -1.81
C ASN A 14 -41.74 4.52 -1.30
N LEU A 15 -42.04 5.77 -0.90
CA LEU A 15 -43.35 6.16 -0.37
C LEU A 15 -44.34 6.62 -1.45
N TYR A 16 -43.88 7.03 -2.63
CA TYR A 16 -44.76 7.31 -3.77
C TYR A 16 -45.16 6.01 -4.47
N SER A 17 -46.22 5.39 -3.94
CA SER A 17 -46.92 4.28 -4.58
C SER A 17 -47.56 4.71 -5.91
N ASN A 18 -47.56 3.79 -6.89
CA ASN A 18 -48.08 3.91 -8.27
C ASN A 18 -49.59 4.27 -8.40
N ARG A 19 -50.24 4.85 -7.39
CA ARG A 19 -51.71 5.01 -7.34
C ARG A 19 -52.24 6.40 -7.70
N ALA A 20 -51.41 7.37 -8.07
CA ALA A 20 -51.86 8.77 -8.16
C ALA A 20 -52.04 9.35 -9.58
N PHE A 21 -52.02 8.56 -10.66
CA PHE A 21 -51.88 9.16 -11.98
C PHE A 21 -52.67 8.40 -13.08
N SER A 22 -53.68 9.05 -13.69
CA SER A 22 -54.61 8.45 -14.67
C SER A 22 -54.88 9.35 -15.88
N ASN A 23 -53.88 9.59 -16.75
CA ASN A 23 -54.06 10.20 -18.10
C ASN A 23 -52.83 9.91 -18.98
N ASP A 24 -52.91 9.91 -20.31
CA ASP A 24 -51.84 9.40 -21.20
C ASP A 24 -50.45 10.06 -21.04
N GLU A 25 -50.33 11.33 -20.62
CA GLU A 25 -49.05 11.97 -20.26
C GLU A 25 -48.36 11.29 -19.04
N VAL A 26 -49.14 10.62 -18.20
CA VAL A 26 -48.68 9.84 -17.04
C VAL A 26 -47.93 8.59 -17.49
N SER A 27 -48.31 7.97 -18.61
CA SER A 27 -47.62 6.76 -19.07
C SER A 27 -46.16 7.08 -19.42
N MET A 28 -45.94 8.24 -20.05
CA MET A 28 -44.62 8.78 -20.37
C MET A 28 -43.86 9.18 -19.09
N VAL A 29 -44.49 9.88 -18.15
CA VAL A 29 -43.86 10.25 -16.86
C VAL A 29 -43.53 9.02 -16.02
N SER A 30 -44.40 8.00 -16.01
CA SER A 30 -44.18 6.73 -15.31
C SER A 30 -43.09 5.90 -15.99
N ALA A 31 -42.99 5.93 -17.32
CA ALA A 31 -41.93 5.28 -18.07
C ALA A 31 -40.57 5.94 -17.81
N GLU A 32 -40.51 7.27 -17.86
CA GLU A 32 -39.30 8.04 -17.53
C GLU A 32 -38.91 7.83 -16.06
N PHE A 33 -39.84 7.88 -15.11
CA PHE A 33 -39.56 7.61 -13.70
C PHE A 33 -39.03 6.19 -13.47
N THR A 34 -39.60 5.19 -14.15
CA THR A 34 -39.14 3.79 -14.06
C THR A 34 -37.74 3.64 -14.65
N LYS A 35 -37.47 4.30 -15.78
CA LYS A 35 -36.15 4.33 -16.42
C LYS A 35 -35.12 5.01 -15.53
N THR A 36 -35.39 6.21 -15.02
CA THR A 36 -34.51 6.93 -14.10
C THR A 36 -34.26 6.13 -12.81
N LYS A 37 -35.28 5.47 -12.26
CA LYS A 37 -35.13 4.58 -11.10
C LYS A 37 -34.22 3.40 -11.42
N GLY A 38 -34.36 2.79 -12.59
CA GLY A 38 -33.51 1.70 -13.07
C GLY A 38 -32.05 2.14 -13.26
N GLU A 39 -31.84 3.27 -13.93
CA GLU A 39 -30.51 3.88 -14.13
C GLU A 39 -29.85 4.21 -12.79
N PHE A 40 -30.58 4.85 -11.86
CA PHE A 40 -30.09 5.13 -10.52
C PHE A 40 -29.70 3.86 -9.76
N GLN A 41 -30.52 2.81 -9.81
CA GLN A 41 -30.20 1.53 -9.16
C GLN A 41 -28.95 0.87 -9.76
N MET A 42 -28.77 0.93 -11.08
CA MET A 42 -27.57 0.42 -11.75
C MET A 42 -26.33 1.20 -11.31
N THR A 43 -26.37 2.53 -11.37
CA THR A 43 -25.26 3.39 -10.93
C THR A 43 -24.95 3.19 -9.45
N TYR A 44 -25.96 3.09 -8.59
CA TYR A 44 -25.78 2.82 -7.16
C TYR A 44 -25.09 1.48 -6.92
N ASN A 45 -25.51 0.41 -7.60
CA ASN A 45 -24.90 -0.90 -7.47
C ASN A 45 -23.45 -0.92 -7.98
N GLN A 46 -23.15 -0.19 -9.07
CA GLN A 46 -21.79 -0.01 -9.58
C GLN A 46 -20.91 0.71 -8.55
N VAL A 47 -21.36 1.86 -8.03
CA VAL A 47 -20.62 2.62 -7.01
C VAL A 47 -20.38 1.78 -5.75
N LYS A 48 -21.41 1.06 -5.28
CA LYS A 48 -21.30 0.16 -4.13
C LYS A 48 -20.25 -0.94 -4.35
N LYS A 49 -20.22 -1.53 -5.54
CA LYS A 49 -19.22 -2.55 -5.89
C LYS A 49 -17.81 -1.95 -5.88
N SER A 50 -17.61 -0.83 -6.56
CA SER A 50 -16.30 -0.16 -6.64
C SER A 50 -15.80 0.30 -5.27
N LEU A 51 -16.66 0.78 -4.37
CA LEU A 51 -16.27 1.10 -2.98
C LEU A 51 -15.79 -0.14 -2.23
N ARG A 52 -16.49 -1.27 -2.37
CA ARG A 52 -16.08 -2.54 -1.76
C ARG A 52 -14.73 -3.01 -2.31
N ASP A 53 -14.52 -2.88 -3.62
CA ASP A 53 -13.26 -3.26 -4.27
C ASP A 53 -12.08 -2.40 -3.75
N ILE A 54 -12.29 -1.09 -3.59
CA ILE A 54 -11.30 -0.18 -2.99
C ILE A 54 -11.00 -0.55 -1.53
N GLU A 55 -12.02 -0.87 -0.73
CA GLU A 55 -11.82 -1.31 0.66
C GLU A 55 -11.00 -2.60 0.74
N ASN A 56 -11.26 -3.54 -0.17
CA ASN A 56 -10.49 -4.79 -0.26
C ASN A 56 -9.02 -4.52 -0.64
N GLU A 57 -8.78 -3.69 -1.66
CA GLU A 57 -7.41 -3.32 -2.07
C GLU A 57 -6.69 -2.55 -0.95
N ARG A 58 -7.39 -1.69 -0.20
CA ARG A 58 -6.83 -1.00 0.96
C ARG A 58 -6.39 -1.99 2.03
N ALA A 59 -7.26 -2.95 2.37
CA ALA A 59 -6.94 -3.99 3.36
C ALA A 59 -5.78 -4.88 2.90
N LYS A 60 -5.68 -5.15 1.61
CA LYS A 60 -4.57 -5.89 1.00
C LYS A 60 -3.26 -5.11 1.09
N ALA A 61 -3.23 -3.83 0.68
CA ALA A 61 -2.05 -2.97 0.77
C ALA A 61 -1.52 -2.85 2.22
N ILE A 62 -2.42 -2.71 3.22
CA ILE A 62 -2.03 -2.71 4.64
C ILE A 62 -1.39 -4.04 5.04
N ARG A 63 -1.96 -5.17 4.60
CA ARG A 63 -1.46 -6.51 4.92
C ARG A 63 -0.08 -6.74 4.30
N GLU A 64 0.09 -6.36 3.04
CA GLU A 64 1.36 -6.47 2.32
C GLU A 64 2.44 -5.60 2.95
N ALA A 65 2.12 -4.36 3.32
CA ALA A 65 3.05 -3.49 4.05
C ALA A 65 3.49 -4.12 5.39
N LYS A 66 2.55 -4.63 6.19
CA LYS A 66 2.89 -5.30 7.45
C LYS A 66 3.73 -6.58 7.25
N ALA A 67 3.43 -7.36 6.21
CA ALA A 67 4.25 -8.52 5.85
C ALA A 67 5.68 -8.09 5.45
N GLN A 68 5.82 -6.98 4.72
CA GLN A 68 7.12 -6.41 4.39
C GLN A 68 7.85 -5.92 5.64
N ALA A 69 7.16 -5.32 6.62
CA ALA A 69 7.77 -4.92 7.90
C ALA A 69 8.39 -6.11 8.64
N LEU A 70 7.72 -7.27 8.64
CA LEU A 70 8.27 -8.50 9.22
C LEU A 70 9.52 -8.96 8.47
N LYS A 71 9.50 -8.90 7.13
CA LYS A 71 10.67 -9.21 6.31
C LYS A 71 11.83 -8.24 6.56
N ASP A 72 11.53 -6.96 6.78
CA ASP A 72 12.54 -5.95 7.12
C ASP A 72 13.16 -6.25 8.50
N GLN A 73 12.37 -6.70 9.48
CA GLN A 73 12.89 -7.17 10.78
C GLN A 73 13.79 -8.40 10.67
N GLU A 74 13.42 -9.37 9.84
CA GLU A 74 14.26 -10.53 9.55
C GLU A 74 15.58 -10.10 8.90
N GLY A 75 15.52 -9.16 7.95
CA GLY A 75 16.69 -8.59 7.30
C GLY A 75 17.63 -7.89 8.29
N ILE A 76 17.09 -7.09 9.21
CA ILE A 76 17.88 -6.42 10.27
C ILE A 76 18.66 -7.47 11.08
N LYS A 77 17.98 -8.52 11.55
CA LYS A 77 18.62 -9.60 12.32
C LYS A 77 19.69 -10.34 11.51
N ALA A 78 19.43 -10.58 10.23
CA ALA A 78 20.39 -11.24 9.34
C ALA A 78 21.65 -10.38 9.15
N PHE A 79 21.50 -9.08 8.92
CA PHE A 79 22.62 -8.15 8.81
C PHE A 79 23.37 -7.96 10.13
N GLU A 80 22.69 -7.87 11.27
CA GLU A 80 23.33 -7.81 12.60
C GLU A 80 24.16 -9.07 12.89
N THR A 81 23.60 -10.25 12.59
CA THR A 81 24.32 -11.52 12.72
C THR A 81 25.56 -11.54 11.82
N TYR A 82 25.42 -11.02 10.59
CA TYR A 82 26.51 -10.97 9.64
C TYR A 82 27.59 -9.94 10.05
N ASP A 83 27.21 -8.80 10.65
CA ASP A 83 28.16 -7.82 11.20
C ASP A 83 29.04 -8.45 12.28
N ILE A 84 28.45 -9.26 13.17
CA ILE A 84 29.20 -9.99 14.21
C ILE A 84 30.18 -10.98 13.58
N LEU A 85 29.72 -11.73 12.56
CA LEU A 85 30.55 -12.72 11.87
C LEU A 85 31.73 -12.06 11.15
N ILE A 86 31.49 -10.98 10.40
CA ILE A 86 32.54 -10.20 9.74
C ILE A 86 33.49 -9.58 10.78
N SER A 87 32.95 -9.10 11.91
CA SER A 87 33.76 -8.56 13.02
C SER A 87 34.71 -9.61 13.58
N SER A 88 34.25 -10.85 13.78
CA SER A 88 35.12 -11.90 14.32
C SER A 88 36.27 -12.33 13.40
N ARG A 89 36.14 -12.10 12.08
CA ARG A 89 37.12 -12.55 11.09
C ARG A 89 38.12 -11.48 10.66
N TYR A 90 37.70 -10.22 10.68
CA TYR A 90 38.40 -9.15 9.97
C TYR A 90 38.79 -7.96 10.88
N VAL A 91 38.71 -8.17 12.19
CA VAL A 91 39.06 -7.17 13.20
C VAL A 91 40.41 -7.52 13.81
N ASP A 92 41.25 -6.51 14.03
CA ASP A 92 42.54 -6.69 14.69
C ASP A 92 42.40 -6.84 16.22
N LYS A 93 43.54 -6.99 16.89
CA LYS A 93 43.62 -7.15 18.35
C LYS A 93 43.07 -5.94 19.12
N ASP A 94 43.01 -4.77 18.50
CA ASP A 94 42.53 -3.50 19.06
C ASP A 94 41.04 -3.25 18.74
N GLY A 95 40.34 -4.23 18.15
CA GLY A 95 38.93 -4.08 17.81
C GLY A 95 38.69 -3.24 16.56
N LYS A 96 39.74 -2.92 15.78
CA LYS A 96 39.63 -2.10 14.58
C LYS A 96 39.63 -2.95 13.31
N TYR A 97 38.76 -2.55 12.40
CA TYR A 97 38.72 -3.11 11.05
C TYR A 97 39.88 -2.60 10.24
N LEU A 98 40.70 -3.51 9.73
CA LEU A 98 41.80 -3.16 8.84
C LEU A 98 41.23 -2.88 7.44
N SER A 99 41.31 -1.62 7.01
CA SER A 99 40.87 -1.18 5.68
C SER A 99 41.69 -1.79 4.54
N SER A 100 42.89 -2.30 4.82
CA SER A 100 43.75 -3.02 3.89
C SER A 100 43.35 -4.49 3.70
N LEU A 101 42.48 -5.03 4.57
CA LEU A 101 42.12 -6.44 4.52
C LEU A 101 40.88 -6.62 3.65
N GLU A 102 41.02 -7.37 2.57
CA GLU A 102 39.93 -7.69 1.64
C GLU A 102 39.06 -8.79 2.24
N VAL A 103 37.73 -8.65 2.14
CA VAL A 103 36.82 -9.74 2.49
C VAL A 103 36.96 -10.87 1.48
N SER A 104 36.84 -12.11 1.97
CA SER A 104 36.88 -13.29 1.11
C SER A 104 35.78 -13.24 0.04
N SER A 105 36.01 -13.86 -1.12
CA SER A 105 35.00 -13.96 -2.18
C SER A 105 33.69 -14.56 -1.67
N LYS A 106 33.78 -15.53 -0.75
CA LYS A 106 32.59 -16.16 -0.17
C LYS A 106 31.78 -15.20 0.70
N ASP A 107 32.46 -14.37 1.49
CA ASP A 107 31.78 -13.37 2.31
C ASP A 107 31.19 -12.25 1.45
N HIS A 108 31.85 -11.89 0.36
CA HIS A 108 31.32 -10.96 -0.62
C HIS A 108 30.04 -11.49 -1.28
N GLU A 109 30.01 -12.77 -1.70
CA GLU A 109 28.80 -13.43 -2.23
C GLU A 109 27.66 -13.44 -1.21
N ASN A 110 27.95 -13.81 0.04
CA ASN A 110 26.94 -13.87 1.10
C ASN A 110 26.35 -12.48 1.37
N LEU A 111 27.19 -11.44 1.41
CA LEU A 111 26.75 -10.06 1.57
C LEU A 111 25.84 -9.64 0.41
N ASN A 112 26.22 -9.93 -0.84
CA ASN A 112 25.37 -9.67 -2.01
C ASN A 112 24.04 -10.42 -1.93
N GLY A 113 24.03 -11.66 -1.45
CA GLY A 113 22.81 -12.43 -1.20
C GLY A 113 21.86 -11.75 -0.22
N LEU A 114 22.39 -11.19 0.89
CA LEU A 114 21.60 -10.43 1.86
C LEU A 114 21.04 -9.14 1.26
N PHE A 115 21.88 -8.39 0.54
CA PHE A 115 21.49 -7.14 -0.13
C PHE A 115 20.39 -7.36 -1.17
N GLN A 116 20.47 -8.43 -1.95
CA GLN A 116 19.43 -8.78 -2.92
C GLN A 116 18.14 -9.26 -2.25
N SER A 117 18.25 -10.09 -1.21
CA SER A 117 17.09 -10.71 -0.55
C SER A 117 16.21 -9.71 0.19
N TYR A 118 16.84 -8.75 0.89
CA TYR A 118 16.16 -7.82 1.79
C TYR A 118 16.05 -6.40 1.24
N LEU A 119 17.04 -5.92 0.49
CA LEU A 119 17.07 -4.55 -0.02
C LEU A 119 16.82 -4.45 -1.53
N ARG A 120 16.80 -5.58 -2.26
CA ARG A 120 16.64 -5.62 -3.73
C ARG A 120 17.61 -4.69 -4.46
N THR A 121 18.82 -4.58 -3.94
CA THR A 121 19.86 -3.69 -4.47
C THR A 121 20.77 -4.42 -5.45
N ASN A 122 21.46 -3.65 -6.29
CA ASN A 122 22.48 -4.21 -7.18
C ASN A 122 23.64 -4.80 -6.34
N PRO A 123 24.24 -5.92 -6.80
CA PRO A 123 25.37 -6.51 -6.10
C PRO A 123 26.55 -5.53 -6.04
N LEU A 124 27.26 -5.57 -4.93
CA LEU A 124 28.55 -4.92 -4.77
C LEU A 124 29.54 -5.57 -5.77
N VAL A 125 30.31 -4.72 -6.45
CA VAL A 125 31.26 -5.12 -7.50
C VAL A 125 32.67 -4.65 -7.15
N GLY A 126 33.67 -5.42 -7.60
CA GLY A 126 35.08 -5.14 -7.35
C GLY A 126 35.58 -5.70 -6.03
N ARG A 127 36.81 -5.31 -5.65
CA ARG A 127 37.42 -5.74 -4.39
C ARG A 127 36.81 -4.95 -3.24
N LEU A 128 36.35 -5.66 -2.22
CA LEU A 128 35.70 -5.07 -1.06
C LEU A 128 36.61 -5.21 0.16
N SER A 129 37.02 -4.09 0.75
CA SER A 129 37.72 -4.12 2.04
C SER A 129 36.74 -4.42 3.19
N ALA A 130 37.21 -5.05 4.27
CA ALA A 130 36.40 -5.33 5.45
C ALA A 130 35.77 -4.06 6.07
N GLY A 131 36.51 -2.95 6.10
CA GLY A 131 35.97 -1.66 6.56
C GLY A 131 34.81 -1.13 5.70
N HIS A 132 34.89 -1.30 4.37
CA HIS A 132 33.77 -0.96 3.48
C HIS A 132 32.59 -1.92 3.65
N ALA A 133 32.83 -3.23 3.77
CA ALA A 133 31.79 -4.21 4.02
C ALA A 133 30.97 -3.86 5.26
N ARG A 134 31.63 -3.49 6.37
CA ARG A 134 30.96 -3.03 7.59
C ARG A 134 30.10 -1.78 7.36
N ARG A 135 30.62 -0.78 6.66
CA ARG A 135 29.85 0.43 6.35
C ARG A 135 28.60 0.11 5.55
N TYR A 136 28.68 -0.79 4.59
CA TYR A 136 27.53 -1.27 3.84
C TYR A 136 26.53 -2.00 4.74
N ILE A 137 26.99 -2.88 5.63
CA ILE A 137 26.12 -3.57 6.60
C ILE A 137 25.41 -2.57 7.51
N SER A 138 26.13 -1.59 8.06
CA SER A 138 25.53 -0.55 8.91
C SER A 138 24.47 0.25 8.16
N TRP A 139 24.78 0.68 6.94
CA TRP A 139 23.83 1.38 6.08
C TRP A 139 22.59 0.52 5.80
N ALA A 140 22.77 -0.78 5.53
CA ALA A 140 21.67 -1.70 5.27
C ALA A 140 20.74 -1.85 6.49
N ILE A 141 21.31 -1.98 7.69
CA ILE A 141 20.56 -2.04 8.94
C ILE A 141 19.74 -0.76 9.15
N ASP A 142 20.38 0.41 9.00
CA ASP A 142 19.70 1.70 9.17
C ASP A 142 18.57 1.88 8.16
N ARG A 143 18.82 1.50 6.90
CA ARG A 143 17.81 1.56 5.85
C ARG A 143 16.63 0.63 6.13
N LEU A 144 16.87 -0.60 6.57
CA LEU A 144 15.79 -1.53 6.92
C LEU A 144 15.01 -1.07 8.16
N LYS A 145 15.66 -0.45 9.14
CA LYS A 145 14.98 0.16 10.30
C LYS A 145 14.03 1.27 9.86
N GLU A 146 14.47 2.10 8.92
CA GLU A 146 13.65 3.16 8.33
C GLU A 146 12.45 2.57 7.58
N LEU A 147 12.67 1.60 6.69
CA LEU A 147 11.60 0.93 5.93
C LEU A 147 10.59 0.23 6.83
N ASN A 148 11.07 -0.51 7.84
CA ASN A 148 10.23 -1.18 8.84
C ASN A 148 9.32 -0.18 9.55
N LYS A 149 9.83 1.00 9.94
CA LYS A 149 9.01 2.04 10.58
C LYS A 149 7.84 2.48 9.69
N TYR A 150 8.05 2.64 8.38
CA TYR A 150 6.98 2.99 7.45
C TYR A 150 6.01 1.83 7.21
N ASN A 151 6.54 0.61 7.09
CA ASN A 151 5.77 -0.59 6.75
C ASN A 151 4.97 -1.15 7.93
N ALA A 152 5.44 -0.93 9.17
CA ALA A 152 4.78 -1.42 10.39
C ALA A 152 3.47 -0.67 10.68
N ASP A 153 3.43 0.63 10.37
CA ASP A 153 2.26 1.48 10.50
C ASP A 153 1.95 2.20 9.16
N PRO A 154 1.34 1.47 8.20
CA PRO A 154 1.08 2.02 6.88
C PRO A 154 -0.08 3.02 6.92
N SER A 155 0.13 4.15 6.26
CA SER A 155 -0.77 5.29 6.16
C SER A 155 -0.72 5.89 4.76
N GLU A 156 -1.68 6.76 4.43
CA GLU A 156 -1.71 7.47 3.15
C GLU A 156 -0.49 8.38 2.94
N LYS A 157 0.27 8.72 3.98
CA LYS A 157 1.46 9.58 3.89
C LYS A 157 2.76 8.82 3.62
N ASN A 158 2.81 7.53 3.94
CA ASN A 158 4.03 6.71 3.87
C ASN A 158 3.85 5.42 3.04
N ASN A 159 2.66 5.22 2.45
CA ASN A 159 2.38 4.12 1.53
C ASN A 159 1.70 4.68 0.26
N PRO A 160 2.35 4.59 -0.91
CA PRO A 160 1.84 5.19 -2.14
C PRO A 160 0.55 4.52 -2.63
N ASP A 161 0.38 3.21 -2.41
CA ASP A 161 -0.84 2.51 -2.80
C ASP A 161 -2.04 3.01 -1.98
N LEU A 162 -1.86 3.25 -0.68
CA LEU A 162 -2.88 3.85 0.17
C LEU A 162 -3.22 5.29 -0.25
N GLU A 163 -2.23 6.08 -0.66
CA GLU A 163 -2.46 7.43 -1.18
C GLU A 163 -3.33 7.41 -2.45
N ILE A 164 -3.00 6.53 -3.40
CA ILE A 164 -3.75 6.38 -4.66
C ILE A 164 -5.18 5.94 -4.36
N LEU A 165 -5.37 4.94 -3.50
CA LEU A 165 -6.70 4.45 -3.13
C LEU A 165 -7.54 5.51 -2.40
N ALA A 166 -6.91 6.35 -1.57
CA ALA A 166 -7.60 7.47 -0.92
C ALA A 166 -8.08 8.51 -1.93
N ARG A 167 -7.26 8.86 -2.93
CA ARG A 167 -7.64 9.77 -4.02
C ARG A 167 -8.82 9.22 -4.83
N LEU A 168 -8.76 7.94 -5.23
CA LEU A 168 -9.84 7.26 -5.96
C LEU A 168 -11.16 7.26 -5.17
N THR A 169 -11.08 7.05 -3.86
CA THR A 169 -12.25 7.11 -2.98
C THR A 169 -12.88 8.51 -2.97
N VAL A 170 -12.07 9.57 -2.98
CA VAL A 170 -12.54 10.96 -3.01
C VAL A 170 -13.17 11.29 -4.37
N GLU A 171 -12.53 10.91 -5.48
CA GLU A 171 -13.05 11.11 -6.83
C GLU A 171 -14.41 10.43 -7.04
N MET A 172 -14.57 9.20 -6.56
CA MET A 172 -15.86 8.50 -6.60
C MET A 172 -16.96 9.20 -5.78
N LYS A 173 -16.62 9.81 -4.65
CA LYS A 173 -17.55 10.61 -3.84
C LYS A 173 -17.95 11.92 -4.51
N ILE A 174 -17.10 12.46 -5.40
CA ILE A 174 -17.38 13.70 -6.15
C ILE A 174 -18.12 13.40 -7.46
N GLY A 175 -17.74 12.33 -8.19
CA GLY A 175 -18.37 11.92 -9.45
C GLY A 175 -19.81 11.42 -9.30
N SER A 176 -20.18 10.90 -8.13
CA SER A 176 -21.56 10.54 -7.79
C SER A 176 -22.49 11.73 -7.56
N VAL A 177 -21.98 12.97 -7.63
CA VAL A 177 -22.77 14.21 -7.49
C VAL A 177 -23.34 14.69 -8.85
N GLN A 178 -22.81 14.22 -9.99
CA GLN A 178 -23.38 14.48 -11.31
C GLN A 178 -24.41 13.39 -11.66
N LEU A 179 -25.53 13.40 -10.97
CA LEU A 179 -26.75 12.82 -11.53
C LEU A 179 -27.26 13.79 -12.60
N PRO A 180 -27.55 13.32 -13.84
CA PRO A 180 -28.24 14.16 -14.80
C PRO A 180 -29.63 14.46 -14.22
N ILE A 181 -29.90 15.75 -14.01
CA ILE A 181 -31.24 16.28 -13.76
C ILE A 181 -31.90 16.45 -15.13
#